data_AF-A0A925SJP1-F1
#
_entry.id   AF-A0A925SJP1-F1
#
_cell.length_a   1.000
_cell.length_b   1.000
_cell.length_c   1.000
_cell.angle_alpha   90.00
_cell.angle_beta   90.00
_cell.angle_gamma   90.00
#
_symmetry.space_group_name_H-M   'P 1'
#
loop_
_entity.id
_entity.type
_entity.pdbx_description
1 polymer ?
#
loop_
_entity_poly.entity_id
_entity_poly.type
_entity_poly.pdbx_seq_one_letter_code
_entity_poly.pdbx_strand_id
1 'polypeptide(L)'
;KAVARYSFGLSKKDETSRLIERMVERISATSSTGFFDDATEGFGGNFNLYGVMSFVFIRSALQLHANSGVRDRKLPTLRTYAEKYIKMMPDLVRQDGLGWAFGRAAGVYGQMHCISLVLQGLRDGWIADADKPKYFDLLRRLFVFFYQTYLDQEHGFLDLRDPERTAYSHHTTRMANFDAARYLCQWSRLAKTVGMPLTSGKPDVPRTVGRFIIFDKNSRKEQGLFVYKNAETGLHAQIPLVGTGANLTADSLPFPHSPGVFDWPNNIYAPILTPELTFGEQVTLPAFYGRGCVTGLGLRNAFFFRYEQPELINIKEEIQKGLGTVKVQWNFAGPQISVEYAYTVKQQVTLDKFRYQIAIAAPHSRYRVAGMPALGEHGHRCTVQKDDFQGVWQETEVVADDPHYRTNFGKIHYVQTLLRDHPLIMRPGQVYRFVVNFEPDVVQLDG
;
A
#
# COMPACT_ATOMS: atom_id res chain seq x y z
N LYS A 1 -13.62 24.59 -10.69
CA LYS A 1 -13.00 25.79 -10.05
C LYS A 1 -13.81 26.26 -8.84
N ALA A 2 -15.09 26.64 -9.01
CA ALA A 2 -15.95 27.04 -7.89
C ALA A 2 -16.13 25.94 -6.83
N VAL A 3 -16.38 24.69 -7.25
CA VAL A 3 -16.52 23.53 -6.33
C VAL A 3 -15.26 23.28 -5.51
N ALA A 4 -14.08 23.17 -6.12
CA ALA A 4 -12.83 23.01 -5.37
C ALA A 4 -12.56 24.19 -4.41
N ARG A 5 -12.81 25.44 -4.84
CA ARG A 5 -12.69 26.61 -3.97
C ARG A 5 -13.67 26.56 -2.80
N TYR A 6 -14.91 26.16 -3.05
CA TYR A 6 -15.93 25.98 -2.03
C TYR A 6 -15.56 24.86 -1.05
N SER A 7 -15.14 23.69 -1.55
CA SER A 7 -14.69 22.55 -0.74
C SER A 7 -13.46 22.86 0.12
N PHE A 8 -12.61 23.80 -0.30
CA PHE A 8 -11.46 24.29 0.48
C PHE A 8 -11.77 25.54 1.32
N GLY A 9 -13.02 26.02 1.39
CA GLY A 9 -13.39 27.22 2.15
C GLY A 9 -12.92 28.56 1.56
N LEU A 10 -12.44 28.58 0.31
CA LEU A 10 -11.86 29.73 -0.39
C LEU A 10 -12.95 30.65 -0.99
N SER A 11 -13.80 31.24 -0.14
CA SER A 11 -15.02 31.94 -0.57
C SER A 11 -14.89 33.45 -0.81
N LYS A 12 -13.86 34.15 -0.27
CA LYS A 12 -13.76 35.63 -0.41
C LYS A 12 -12.36 36.21 -0.73
N LYS A 13 -11.27 35.54 -0.35
CA LYS A 13 -9.87 35.85 -0.70
C LYS A 13 -9.18 34.56 -1.12
N ASP A 14 -8.31 34.59 -2.13
CA ASP A 14 -7.63 33.37 -2.59
C ASP A 14 -6.55 32.95 -1.57
N GLU A 15 -6.89 32.03 -0.67
CA GLU A 15 -5.99 31.55 0.40
C GLU A 15 -5.08 30.39 -0.03
N THR A 16 -4.99 30.09 -1.34
CA THR A 16 -4.21 28.95 -1.85
C THR A 16 -2.75 28.98 -1.36
N SER A 17 -2.13 30.17 -1.28
CA SER A 17 -0.76 30.29 -0.74
C SER A 17 -0.66 29.84 0.72
N ARG A 18 -1.62 30.25 1.56
CA ARG A 18 -1.68 29.90 2.98
C ARG A 18 -1.99 28.43 3.19
N LEU A 19 -2.84 27.86 2.33
CA LEU A 19 -3.15 26.43 2.35
C LEU A 19 -1.90 25.59 2.05
N ILE A 20 -1.11 25.98 1.04
CA ILE A 20 0.17 25.33 0.72
C ILE A 20 1.13 25.40 1.90
N GLU A 21 1.27 26.58 2.53
CA GLU A 21 2.12 26.77 3.70
C GLU A 21 1.71 25.84 4.84
N ARG A 22 0.43 25.81 5.20
CA ARG A 22 -0.09 24.91 6.25
C ARG A 22 0.13 23.43 5.95
N MET A 23 -0.08 23.02 4.69
CA MET A 23 0.15 21.64 4.28
C MET A 23 1.63 21.27 4.46
N VAL A 24 2.54 22.15 4.03
CA VAL A 24 4.00 21.94 4.11
C VAL A 24 4.50 21.97 5.55
N GLU A 25 3.98 22.87 6.37
CA GLU A 25 4.24 22.94 7.82
C GLU A 25 3.83 21.64 8.51
N ARG A 26 2.62 21.13 8.22
CA ARG A 26 2.13 19.86 8.76
C ARG A 26 3.02 18.68 8.35
N ILE A 27 3.41 18.60 7.07
CA ILE A 27 4.31 17.55 6.59
C ILE A 27 5.63 17.60 7.36
N SER A 28 6.24 18.77 7.48
CA SER A 28 7.52 18.94 8.17
C SER A 28 7.44 18.63 9.66
N ALA A 29 6.28 18.80 10.29
CA ALA A 29 6.05 18.45 11.69
C ALA A 29 5.82 16.96 11.94
N THR A 30 5.38 16.20 10.93
CA THR A 30 4.89 14.81 11.09
C THR A 30 5.72 13.76 10.34
N SER A 31 6.59 14.17 9.42
CA SER A 31 7.44 13.28 8.65
C SER A 31 8.84 13.85 8.49
N SER A 32 9.84 13.12 9.01
CA SER A 32 11.25 13.52 8.86
C SER A 32 11.76 13.44 7.42
N THR A 33 11.09 12.69 6.55
CA THR A 33 11.46 12.56 5.14
C THR A 33 10.48 13.26 4.20
N GLY A 34 9.50 14.03 4.70
CA GLY A 34 8.60 14.87 3.89
C GLY A 34 7.52 14.11 3.12
N PHE A 35 7.06 12.97 3.63
CA PHE A 35 5.82 12.33 3.18
C PHE A 35 4.63 12.85 3.97
N PHE A 36 3.45 12.83 3.37
CA PHE A 36 2.24 13.31 4.01
C PHE A 36 1.68 12.24 4.97
N ASP A 37 1.72 12.55 6.26
CA ASP A 37 1.04 11.79 7.31
C ASP A 37 -0.43 12.23 7.40
N ASP A 38 -1.33 11.33 7.02
CA ASP A 38 -2.78 11.58 7.05
C ASP A 38 -3.40 11.33 8.44
N ALA A 39 -2.59 10.98 9.45
CA ALA A 39 -3.08 10.84 10.80
C ALA A 39 -3.48 12.21 11.36
N THR A 40 -4.69 12.29 11.91
CA THR A 40 -5.19 13.46 12.65
C THR A 40 -4.97 13.31 14.15
N GLU A 41 -4.93 12.07 14.63
CA GLU A 41 -4.84 11.70 16.05
C GLU A 41 -4.05 10.40 16.21
N GLY A 42 -3.74 10.03 17.46
CA GLY A 42 -3.14 8.74 17.79
C GLY A 42 -1.63 8.64 17.55
N PHE A 43 -1.18 7.42 17.26
CA PHE A 43 0.23 7.05 17.13
C PHE A 43 0.92 7.68 15.90
N GLY A 44 0.14 8.15 14.93
CA GLY A 44 0.62 8.81 13.72
C GLY A 44 1.24 7.86 12.69
N GLY A 45 1.62 8.42 11.55
CA GLY A 45 2.25 7.71 10.44
C GLY A 45 1.29 6.94 9.56
N ASN A 46 0.10 7.49 9.35
CA ASN A 46 -0.87 6.97 8.38
C ASN A 46 -0.47 7.42 6.96
N PHE A 47 0.59 6.81 6.44
CA PHE A 47 1.11 7.06 5.10
C PHE A 47 0.41 6.16 4.08
N ASN A 48 -0.48 6.73 3.28
CA ASN A 48 -1.27 6.00 2.28
C ASN A 48 -1.47 6.88 1.02
N LEU A 49 -2.38 6.47 0.15
CA LEU A 49 -2.68 7.19 -1.10
C LEU A 49 -3.09 8.66 -0.90
N TYR A 50 -3.67 9.03 0.25
CA TYR A 50 -4.11 10.40 0.53
C TYR A 50 -2.96 11.42 0.49
N GLY A 51 -1.71 10.98 0.67
CA GLY A 51 -0.56 11.84 0.40
C GLY A 51 -0.46 12.22 -1.08
N VAL A 52 -0.54 11.24 -1.99
CA VAL A 52 -0.57 11.47 -3.44
C VAL A 52 -1.77 12.35 -3.83
N MET A 53 -2.95 12.04 -3.28
CA MET A 53 -4.17 12.83 -3.46
C MET A 53 -3.93 14.30 -3.14
N SER A 54 -3.37 14.57 -1.96
CA SER A 54 -3.15 15.93 -1.46
C SER A 54 -2.28 16.74 -2.43
N PHE A 55 -1.23 16.15 -2.99
CA PHE A 55 -0.39 16.81 -4.00
C PHE A 55 -1.12 17.06 -5.32
N VAL A 56 -1.90 16.09 -5.81
CA VAL A 56 -2.70 16.25 -7.04
C VAL A 56 -3.68 17.42 -6.91
N PHE A 57 -4.36 17.54 -5.77
CA PHE A 57 -5.37 18.58 -5.55
C PHE A 57 -4.75 19.95 -5.22
N ILE A 58 -3.75 20.02 -4.34
CA ILE A 58 -3.14 21.31 -3.97
C ILE A 58 -2.46 21.96 -5.18
N ARG A 59 -1.81 21.16 -6.02
CA ARG A 59 -1.22 21.62 -7.28
C ARG A 59 -2.32 22.09 -8.22
N SER A 60 -3.41 21.33 -8.39
CA SER A 60 -4.54 21.78 -9.21
C SER A 60 -5.16 23.09 -8.71
N ALA A 61 -5.24 23.30 -7.39
CA ALA A 61 -5.68 24.58 -6.81
C ALA A 61 -4.71 25.71 -7.18
N LEU A 62 -3.39 25.49 -7.06
CA LEU A 62 -2.37 26.46 -7.47
C LEU A 62 -2.46 26.79 -8.96
N GLN A 63 -2.66 25.80 -9.83
CA GLN A 63 -2.81 26.04 -11.27
C GLN A 63 -3.97 26.99 -11.60
N LEU A 64 -5.07 26.85 -10.87
CA LEU A 64 -6.31 27.62 -11.05
C LEU A 64 -6.28 29.00 -10.35
N HIS A 65 -5.20 29.30 -9.63
CA HIS A 65 -4.98 30.59 -8.98
C HIS A 65 -4.93 31.71 -10.03
N ALA A 66 -5.59 32.83 -9.74
CA ALA A 66 -5.75 33.93 -10.70
C ALA A 66 -4.43 34.69 -10.96
N ASN A 67 -3.60 34.86 -9.93
CA ASN A 67 -2.30 35.52 -10.03
C ASN A 67 -1.21 34.51 -10.42
N SER A 68 -0.57 34.73 -11.58
CA SER A 68 0.52 33.89 -12.11
C SER A 68 1.78 33.94 -11.24
N GLY A 69 2.18 35.11 -10.73
CA GLY A 69 3.37 35.24 -9.88
C GLY A 69 3.28 34.46 -8.57
N VAL A 70 2.07 34.25 -8.03
CA VAL A 70 1.87 33.34 -6.89
C VAL A 70 2.14 31.90 -7.28
N ARG A 71 1.75 31.49 -8.49
CA ARG A 71 2.02 30.13 -9.01
C ARG A 71 3.52 29.90 -9.13
N ASP A 72 4.22 30.82 -9.79
CA ASP A 72 5.66 30.70 -10.04
C ASP A 72 6.45 30.66 -8.73
N ARG A 73 6.02 31.43 -7.71
CA ARG A 73 6.65 31.43 -6.38
C ARG A 73 6.38 30.17 -5.56
N LYS A 74 5.18 29.58 -5.64
CA LYS A 74 4.76 28.45 -4.77
C LYS A 74 4.98 27.07 -5.39
N LEU A 75 5.12 26.98 -6.71
CA LEU A 75 5.36 25.71 -7.39
C LEU A 75 6.66 25.00 -6.90
N PRO A 76 7.79 25.70 -6.68
CA PRO A 76 9.00 25.07 -6.14
C PRO A 76 8.81 24.50 -4.73
N THR A 77 7.96 25.11 -3.90
CA THR A 77 7.65 24.60 -2.55
C THR A 77 6.97 23.23 -2.63
N LEU A 78 6.02 23.06 -3.55
CA LEU A 78 5.35 21.77 -3.76
C LEU A 78 6.28 20.72 -4.35
N ARG A 79 7.18 21.12 -5.26
CA ARG A 79 8.16 20.25 -5.92
C ARG A 79 8.96 19.42 -4.91
N THR A 80 9.48 20.05 -3.85
CA THR A 80 10.30 19.39 -2.82
C THR A 80 9.65 18.13 -2.24
N TYR A 81 8.33 18.13 -2.10
CA TYR A 81 7.59 17.03 -1.50
C TYR A 81 6.96 16.11 -2.57
N ALA A 82 6.42 16.68 -3.66
CA ALA A 82 5.83 15.90 -4.74
C ALA A 82 6.85 15.01 -5.46
N GLU A 83 8.10 15.47 -5.61
CA GLU A 83 9.17 14.67 -6.21
C GLU A 83 9.43 13.36 -5.45
N LYS A 84 9.17 13.30 -4.14
CA LYS A 84 9.38 12.09 -3.34
C LYS A 84 8.44 10.98 -3.79
N TYR A 85 7.15 11.30 -3.96
CA TYR A 85 6.18 10.37 -4.51
C TYR A 85 6.48 10.02 -5.96
N ILE A 86 6.85 11.00 -6.81
CA ILE A 86 7.21 10.75 -8.21
C ILE A 86 8.37 9.76 -8.31
N LYS A 87 9.44 9.97 -7.54
CA LYS A 87 10.62 9.10 -7.51
C LYS A 87 10.31 7.67 -7.04
N MET A 88 9.25 7.46 -6.27
CA MET A 88 8.78 6.12 -5.91
C MET A 88 7.99 5.43 -7.03
N MET A 89 7.35 6.16 -7.95
CA MET A 89 6.45 5.56 -8.94
C MET A 89 7.11 4.45 -9.76
N PRO A 90 8.36 4.57 -10.26
CA PRO A 90 9.01 3.46 -10.94
C PRO A 90 9.16 2.19 -10.11
N ASP A 91 9.28 2.34 -8.79
CA ASP A 91 9.36 1.23 -7.84
C ASP A 91 7.95 0.72 -7.49
N LEU A 92 6.90 1.54 -7.50
CA LEU A 92 5.53 1.10 -7.14
C LEU A 92 4.73 0.52 -8.30
N VAL A 93 4.88 1.06 -9.51
CA VAL A 93 4.07 0.66 -10.66
C VAL A 93 4.53 -0.72 -11.16
N ARG A 94 3.61 -1.70 -11.11
CA ARG A 94 3.81 -3.06 -11.62
C ARG A 94 3.88 -3.13 -13.14
N GLN A 95 4.39 -4.24 -13.66
CA GLN A 95 4.51 -4.45 -15.11
C GLN A 95 3.13 -4.47 -15.81
N ASP A 96 2.12 -5.02 -15.15
CA ASP A 96 0.71 -4.96 -15.59
C ASP A 96 0.10 -3.54 -15.53
N GLY A 97 0.75 -2.61 -14.84
CA GLY A 97 0.30 -1.23 -14.69
C GLY A 97 -0.44 -0.92 -13.39
N LEU A 98 -0.51 -1.84 -12.42
CA LEU A 98 -1.05 -1.51 -11.10
C LEU A 98 -0.17 -0.44 -10.42
N GLY A 99 -0.74 0.73 -10.12
CA GLY A 99 -0.01 1.85 -9.51
C GLY A 99 0.24 1.82 -8.00
N TRP A 100 -0.79 1.61 -7.17
CA TRP A 100 -0.70 1.68 -5.71
C TRP A 100 -1.46 0.51 -5.07
N ALA A 101 -0.82 -0.22 -4.16
CA ALA A 101 -1.30 -1.54 -3.73
C ALA A 101 -1.45 -1.72 -2.21
N PHE A 102 -1.44 -0.64 -1.41
CA PHE A 102 -1.67 -0.76 0.04
C PHE A 102 -2.39 0.47 0.60
N GLY A 103 -2.92 0.32 1.80
CA GLY A 103 -3.58 1.34 2.59
C GLY A 103 -4.94 1.74 2.06
N ARG A 104 -5.57 2.67 2.78
CA ARG A 104 -6.90 3.20 2.43
C ARG A 104 -6.91 3.77 1.03
N ALA A 105 -8.08 3.70 0.40
CA ALA A 105 -8.35 4.34 -0.88
C ALA A 105 -7.52 3.82 -2.07
N ALA A 106 -6.87 2.66 -1.96
CA ALA A 106 -6.26 1.95 -3.09
C ALA A 106 -7.31 1.57 -4.17
N GLY A 107 -6.91 0.76 -5.15
CA GLY A 107 -7.78 0.40 -6.27
C GLY A 107 -7.90 1.53 -7.30
N VAL A 108 -9.13 1.88 -7.71
CA VAL A 108 -9.38 2.84 -8.80
C VAL A 108 -8.80 4.24 -8.54
N TYR A 109 -8.93 4.75 -7.32
CA TYR A 109 -8.35 6.04 -6.93
C TYR A 109 -6.82 5.96 -6.88
N GLY A 110 -6.28 4.81 -6.47
CA GLY A 110 -4.85 4.48 -6.57
C GLY A 110 -4.31 4.66 -7.97
N GLN A 111 -5.05 4.22 -8.99
CA GLN A 111 -4.68 4.44 -10.39
C GLN A 111 -4.81 5.90 -10.79
N MET A 112 -5.98 6.51 -10.57
CA MET A 112 -6.26 7.87 -11.01
C MET A 112 -5.26 8.90 -10.42
N HIS A 113 -4.87 8.71 -9.16
CA HIS A 113 -3.98 9.63 -8.47
C HIS A 113 -2.53 9.44 -8.89
N CYS A 114 -2.07 8.21 -9.12
CA CYS A 114 -0.75 7.95 -9.69
C CYS A 114 -0.61 8.55 -11.10
N ILE A 115 -1.60 8.33 -11.99
CA ILE A 115 -1.63 8.92 -13.33
C ILE A 115 -1.55 10.45 -13.25
N SER A 116 -2.39 11.04 -12.39
CA SER A 116 -2.45 12.48 -12.22
C SER A 116 -1.14 13.04 -11.70
N LEU A 117 -0.53 12.45 -10.68
CA LEU A 117 0.74 12.91 -10.11
C LEU A 117 1.85 12.93 -11.18
N VAL A 118 1.98 11.85 -11.95
CA VAL A 118 3.05 11.74 -12.96
C VAL A 118 2.84 12.73 -14.11
N LEU A 119 1.61 12.85 -14.65
CA LEU A 119 1.31 13.86 -15.67
C LEU A 119 1.55 15.29 -15.18
N GLN A 120 1.23 15.56 -13.91
CA GLN A 120 1.49 16.87 -13.32
C GLN A 120 2.99 17.14 -13.20
N GLY A 121 3.77 16.16 -12.74
CA GLY A 121 5.23 16.25 -12.64
C GLY A 121 5.92 16.44 -13.98
N LEU A 122 5.46 15.76 -15.04
CA LEU A 122 5.97 15.94 -16.40
C LEU A 122 5.72 17.36 -16.91
N ARG A 123 4.51 17.90 -16.68
CA ARG A 123 4.15 19.27 -17.08
C ARG A 123 4.99 20.32 -16.36
N ASP A 124 5.25 20.12 -15.07
CA ASP A 124 5.90 21.10 -14.21
C ASP A 124 7.43 21.00 -14.19
N GLY A 125 8.02 20.09 -14.99
CA GLY A 125 9.46 19.87 -15.03
C GLY A 125 10.02 19.29 -13.72
N TRP A 126 9.20 18.54 -12.98
CA TRP A 126 9.64 17.82 -11.77
C TRP A 126 10.29 16.48 -12.09
N ILE A 127 10.12 16.00 -13.33
CA ILE A 127 10.80 14.84 -13.90
C ILE A 127 11.85 15.37 -14.87
N ALA A 128 13.11 14.95 -14.68
CA ALA A 128 14.21 15.34 -15.54
C ALA A 128 13.99 14.85 -16.97
N ASP A 129 14.49 15.60 -17.97
CA ASP A 129 14.30 15.26 -19.38
C ASP A 129 14.81 13.86 -19.73
N ALA A 130 15.94 13.44 -19.13
CA ALA A 130 16.54 12.12 -19.31
C ALA A 130 15.62 10.98 -18.82
N ASP A 131 14.76 11.23 -17.83
CA ASP A 131 13.87 10.23 -17.25
C ASP A 131 12.48 10.20 -17.93
N LYS A 132 12.15 11.19 -18.77
CA LYS A 132 10.83 11.29 -19.42
C LYS A 132 10.43 9.99 -20.16
N PRO A 133 11.29 9.32 -20.95
CA PRO A 133 10.91 8.09 -21.64
C PRO A 133 10.38 7.00 -20.68
N LYS A 134 11.04 6.84 -19.53
CA LYS A 134 10.66 5.91 -18.48
C LYS A 134 9.29 6.23 -17.88
N TYR A 135 9.03 7.51 -17.58
CA TYR A 135 7.73 7.92 -17.04
C TYR A 135 6.60 7.88 -18.08
N PHE A 136 6.90 8.01 -19.38
CA PHE A 136 5.90 7.80 -20.44
C PHE A 136 5.49 6.33 -20.56
N ASP A 137 6.42 5.38 -20.49
CA ASP A 137 6.05 3.96 -20.42
C ASP A 137 5.24 3.64 -19.15
N LEU A 138 5.67 4.18 -18.01
CA LEU A 138 4.94 4.04 -16.74
C LEU A 138 3.49 4.54 -16.85
N LEU A 139 3.27 5.72 -17.47
CA LEU A 139 1.94 6.24 -17.72
C LEU A 139 1.12 5.34 -18.65
N ARG A 140 1.72 4.83 -19.72
CA ARG A 140 1.04 3.90 -20.63
C ARG A 140 0.50 2.69 -19.87
N ARG A 141 1.32 2.06 -19.03
CA ARG A 141 0.90 0.92 -18.21
C ARG A 141 -0.22 1.29 -17.23
N LEU A 142 -0.07 2.40 -16.49
CA LEU A 142 -1.13 2.90 -15.59
C LEU A 142 -2.46 3.13 -16.33
N PHE A 143 -2.42 3.70 -17.53
CA PHE A 143 -3.61 3.93 -18.34
C PHE A 143 -4.25 2.62 -18.78
N VAL A 144 -3.46 1.68 -19.32
CA VAL A 144 -3.97 0.35 -19.73
C VAL A 144 -4.65 -0.34 -18.56
N PHE A 145 -4.00 -0.35 -17.39
CA PHE A 145 -4.59 -0.93 -16.18
C PHE A 145 -5.90 -0.26 -15.78
N PHE A 146 -5.94 1.09 -15.78
CA PHE A 146 -7.15 1.84 -15.46
C PHE A 146 -8.31 1.50 -16.40
N TYR A 147 -8.08 1.51 -17.71
CA TYR A 147 -9.12 1.28 -18.71
C TYR A 147 -9.62 -0.16 -18.77
N GLN A 148 -8.74 -1.15 -18.60
CA GLN A 148 -9.14 -2.56 -18.65
C GLN A 148 -9.74 -3.05 -17.33
N THR A 149 -9.28 -2.51 -16.20
CA THR A 149 -9.75 -2.95 -14.88
C THR A 149 -10.98 -2.19 -14.44
N TYR A 150 -11.05 -0.86 -14.57
CA TYR A 150 -12.11 -0.09 -13.90
C TYR A 150 -13.15 0.52 -14.83
N LEU A 151 -12.84 0.74 -16.11
CA LEU A 151 -13.81 1.31 -17.05
C LEU A 151 -14.62 0.19 -17.70
N ASP A 152 -15.93 0.21 -17.50
CA ASP A 152 -16.86 -0.48 -18.40
C ASP A 152 -16.85 0.27 -19.74
N GLN A 153 -16.17 -0.30 -20.74
CA GLN A 153 -16.02 0.32 -22.05
C GLN A 153 -17.29 0.24 -22.91
N GLU A 154 -18.21 -0.68 -22.58
CA GLU A 154 -19.48 -0.82 -23.28
C GLU A 154 -20.46 0.28 -22.85
N HIS A 155 -20.51 0.56 -21.55
CA HIS A 155 -21.47 1.51 -20.98
C HIS A 155 -20.87 2.88 -20.63
N GLY A 156 -19.53 3.00 -20.60
CA GLY A 156 -18.83 4.26 -20.40
C GLY A 156 -18.80 4.76 -18.95
N PHE A 157 -18.92 3.89 -17.95
CA PHE A 157 -18.83 4.25 -16.53
C PHE A 157 -17.75 3.43 -15.81
N LEU A 158 -17.17 4.02 -14.76
CA LEU A 158 -16.29 3.28 -13.86
C LEU A 158 -17.09 2.36 -12.96
N ASP A 159 -16.72 1.10 -12.93
CA ASP A 159 -17.18 0.14 -11.94
C ASP A 159 -16.06 -0.15 -10.94
N LEU A 160 -16.41 -0.04 -9.67
CA LEU A 160 -15.53 -0.27 -8.52
C LEU A 160 -16.24 -1.10 -7.44
N ARG A 161 -17.49 -1.48 -7.68
CA ARG A 161 -18.26 -2.35 -6.80
C ARG A 161 -19.20 -3.20 -7.62
N ASP A 162 -18.88 -4.47 -7.66
CA ASP A 162 -19.64 -5.50 -8.33
C ASP A 162 -19.64 -6.76 -7.42
N PRO A 163 -20.16 -7.91 -7.87
CA PRO A 163 -20.14 -9.14 -7.08
C PRO A 163 -18.75 -9.67 -6.70
N GLU A 164 -17.67 -9.22 -7.36
CA GLU A 164 -16.31 -9.72 -7.13
C GLU A 164 -15.44 -8.70 -6.39
N ARG A 165 -15.51 -7.40 -6.68
CA ARG A 165 -14.66 -6.39 -6.02
C ARG A 165 -15.44 -5.37 -5.20
N THR A 166 -14.71 -4.67 -4.33
CA THR A 166 -15.22 -3.54 -3.57
C THR A 166 -14.18 -2.41 -3.50
N ALA A 167 -14.58 -1.26 -2.97
CA ALA A 167 -13.72 -0.11 -2.76
C ALA A 167 -13.90 0.47 -1.36
N TYR A 168 -13.03 1.40 -0.98
CA TYR A 168 -13.13 2.11 0.30
C TYR A 168 -14.56 2.62 0.55
N SER A 169 -15.13 2.39 1.74
CA SER A 169 -16.57 2.59 2.02
C SER A 169 -17.13 3.96 1.57
N HIS A 170 -16.34 5.02 1.68
CA HIS A 170 -16.73 6.38 1.27
C HIS A 170 -16.65 6.65 -0.24
N HIS A 171 -16.06 5.75 -1.03
CA HIS A 171 -15.88 5.92 -2.47
C HIS A 171 -17.04 5.28 -3.24
N THR A 172 -18.13 6.00 -3.51
CA THR A 172 -19.26 5.43 -4.28
C THR A 172 -18.99 5.38 -5.79
N THR A 173 -19.63 4.44 -6.51
CA THR A 173 -19.52 4.34 -7.97
C THR A 173 -19.92 5.64 -8.65
N ARG A 174 -20.99 6.29 -8.18
CA ARG A 174 -21.45 7.59 -8.70
C ARG A 174 -20.39 8.68 -8.55
N MET A 175 -19.78 8.82 -7.36
CA MET A 175 -18.77 9.85 -7.12
C MET A 175 -17.49 9.59 -7.92
N ALA A 176 -17.07 8.33 -7.99
CA ALA A 176 -15.92 7.93 -8.78
C ALA A 176 -16.11 8.23 -10.28
N ASN A 177 -17.32 8.08 -10.81
CA ASN A 177 -17.63 8.46 -12.20
C ASN A 177 -17.47 9.97 -12.45
N PHE A 178 -17.96 10.82 -11.54
CA PHE A 178 -17.75 12.26 -11.65
C PHE A 178 -16.28 12.66 -11.55
N ASP A 179 -15.54 12.03 -10.63
CA ASP A 179 -14.10 12.23 -10.52
C ASP A 179 -13.36 11.77 -11.77
N ALA A 180 -13.73 10.61 -12.32
CA ALA A 180 -13.13 10.05 -13.53
C ALA A 180 -13.34 10.98 -14.72
N ALA A 181 -14.56 11.48 -14.93
CA ALA A 181 -14.83 12.45 -15.99
C ALA A 181 -13.93 13.70 -15.86
N ARG A 182 -13.78 14.23 -14.64
CA ARG A 182 -12.87 15.35 -14.35
C ARG A 182 -11.41 14.98 -14.67
N TYR A 183 -10.96 13.80 -14.23
CA TYR A 183 -9.60 13.33 -14.46
C TYR A 183 -9.32 13.11 -15.95
N LEU A 184 -10.21 12.45 -16.69
CA LEU A 184 -10.09 12.23 -18.13
C LEU A 184 -9.95 13.55 -18.91
N CYS A 185 -10.79 14.54 -18.60
CA CYS A 185 -10.66 15.88 -19.19
C CYS A 185 -9.31 16.54 -18.84
N GLN A 186 -8.86 16.40 -17.59
CA GLN A 186 -7.58 16.94 -17.14
C GLN A 186 -6.40 16.23 -17.82
N TRP A 187 -6.44 14.90 -17.92
CA TRP A 187 -5.39 14.09 -18.53
C TRP A 187 -5.29 14.35 -20.02
N SER A 188 -6.41 14.46 -20.74
CA SER A 188 -6.42 14.84 -22.16
C SER A 188 -5.66 16.16 -22.40
N ARG A 189 -5.89 17.16 -21.54
CA ARG A 189 -5.17 18.44 -21.61
C ARG A 189 -3.69 18.29 -21.28
N LEU A 190 -3.36 17.58 -20.19
CA LEU A 190 -1.97 17.39 -19.76
C LEU A 190 -1.17 16.60 -20.78
N ALA A 191 -1.72 15.53 -21.34
CA ALA A 191 -1.08 14.70 -22.36
C ALA A 191 -0.69 15.52 -23.60
N LYS A 192 -1.56 16.44 -24.05
CA LYS A 192 -1.25 17.40 -25.12
C LYS A 192 -0.13 18.37 -24.74
N THR A 193 -0.13 18.87 -23.51
CA THR A 193 0.89 19.82 -23.04
C THR A 193 2.28 19.19 -22.88
N VAL A 194 2.35 17.96 -22.38
CA VAL A 194 3.64 17.28 -22.15
C VAL A 194 4.22 16.64 -23.41
N GLY A 195 3.45 16.63 -24.51
CA GLY A 195 3.87 16.03 -25.78
C GLY A 195 4.15 14.54 -25.67
N MET A 196 3.22 13.77 -25.09
CA MET A 196 3.39 12.31 -24.98
C MET A 196 3.64 11.71 -26.37
N PRO A 197 4.73 10.94 -26.55
CA PRO A 197 5.03 10.33 -27.84
C PRO A 197 3.97 9.28 -28.19
N LEU A 198 3.61 9.19 -29.47
CA LEU A 198 2.66 8.18 -29.98
C LEU A 198 3.24 6.77 -29.92
N THR A 199 4.57 6.64 -29.99
CA THR A 199 5.31 5.38 -29.90
C THR A 199 6.05 5.32 -28.56
N SER A 200 5.82 4.25 -27.80
CA SER A 200 6.58 4.00 -26.58
C SER A 200 8.04 3.72 -26.92
N GLY A 201 8.96 4.31 -26.14
CA GLY A 201 10.34 3.83 -26.11
C GLY A 201 10.40 2.36 -25.67
N LYS A 202 11.56 1.71 -25.84
CA LYS A 202 11.74 0.33 -25.36
C LYS A 202 11.43 0.27 -23.85
N PRO A 203 10.61 -0.69 -23.39
CA PRO A 203 10.38 -0.88 -21.96
C PRO A 203 11.71 -1.05 -21.22
N ASP A 204 11.78 -0.50 -20.01
CA ASP A 204 12.93 -0.75 -19.14
C ASP A 204 13.07 -2.26 -18.90
N VAL A 205 14.29 -2.76 -18.99
CA VAL A 205 14.58 -4.18 -18.69
C VAL A 205 14.15 -4.45 -17.24
N PRO A 206 13.32 -5.48 -16.99
CA PRO A 206 12.93 -5.87 -15.64
C PRO A 206 14.16 -6.10 -14.76
N ARG A 207 14.13 -5.57 -13.53
CA ARG A 207 15.21 -5.74 -12.55
C ARG A 207 14.64 -6.24 -11.24
N THR A 208 15.37 -7.16 -10.62
CA THR A 208 15.10 -7.58 -9.25
C THR A 208 15.57 -6.48 -8.30
N VAL A 209 14.68 -6.00 -7.44
CA VAL A 209 14.92 -4.87 -6.54
C VAL A 209 14.28 -5.18 -5.19
N GLY A 210 15.00 -4.93 -4.10
CA GLY A 210 14.46 -4.87 -2.74
C GLY A 210 14.92 -3.59 -2.07
N ARG A 211 13.98 -2.73 -1.69
CA ARG A 211 14.28 -1.41 -1.12
C ARG A 211 13.26 -0.99 -0.06
N PHE A 212 13.75 -0.44 1.04
CA PHE A 212 12.92 0.22 2.04
C PHE A 212 12.90 1.74 1.80
N ILE A 213 11.71 2.29 1.64
CA ILE A 213 11.45 3.72 1.46
C ILE A 213 10.96 4.27 2.80
N ILE A 214 11.77 5.13 3.41
CA ILE A 214 11.48 5.68 4.75
C ILE A 214 10.50 6.85 4.61
N PHE A 215 9.35 6.75 5.27
CA PHE A 215 8.35 7.82 5.36
C PHE A 215 8.50 8.68 6.61
N ASP A 216 8.87 8.07 7.74
CA ASP A 216 9.24 8.79 8.94
C ASP A 216 10.30 8.01 9.71
N LYS A 217 11.20 8.75 10.34
CA LYS A 217 12.28 8.22 11.18
C LYS A 217 12.62 9.23 12.26
N ASN A 218 12.46 8.81 13.50
CA ASN A 218 12.87 9.53 14.69
C ASN A 218 13.43 8.55 15.74
N SER A 219 13.82 9.04 16.92
CA SER A 219 14.42 8.21 17.97
C SER A 219 13.44 7.17 18.55
N ARG A 220 12.13 7.35 18.37
CA ARG A 220 11.09 6.48 18.93
C ARG A 220 10.60 5.43 17.95
N LYS A 221 10.47 5.77 16.66
CA LYS A 221 9.90 4.91 15.62
C LYS A 221 10.49 5.17 14.22
N GLU A 222 10.41 4.15 13.39
CA GLU A 222 10.64 4.16 11.94
C GLU A 222 9.38 3.62 11.25
N GLN A 223 8.95 4.29 10.19
CA GLN A 223 7.80 3.93 9.36
C GLN A 223 8.17 4.11 7.88
N GLY A 224 7.61 3.26 7.02
CA GLY A 224 7.99 3.25 5.61
C GLY A 224 7.33 2.14 4.82
N LEU A 225 7.86 1.91 3.62
CA LEU A 225 7.37 0.91 2.68
C LEU A 225 8.54 0.10 2.15
N PHE A 226 8.52 -1.21 2.36
CA PHE A 226 9.43 -2.10 1.67
C PHE A 226 8.82 -2.54 0.34
N VAL A 227 9.57 -2.38 -0.75
CA VAL A 227 9.16 -2.78 -2.10
C VAL A 227 10.10 -3.88 -2.57
N TYR A 228 9.51 -4.98 -3.02
CA TYR A 228 10.23 -6.09 -3.64
C TYR A 228 9.70 -6.36 -5.04
N LYS A 229 10.62 -6.51 -6.00
CA LYS A 229 10.35 -6.93 -7.37
C LYS A 229 11.26 -8.09 -7.70
N ASN A 230 10.70 -9.14 -8.28
CA ASN A 230 11.44 -10.22 -8.89
C ASN A 230 11.26 -10.18 -10.41
N ALA A 231 12.35 -9.99 -11.15
CA ALA A 231 12.31 -9.92 -12.61
C ALA A 231 12.00 -11.26 -13.28
N GLU A 232 12.36 -12.38 -12.64
CA GLU A 232 12.19 -13.73 -13.19
C GLU A 232 10.76 -14.22 -13.01
N THR A 233 10.17 -14.04 -11.82
CA THR A 233 8.82 -14.51 -11.51
C THR A 233 7.74 -13.46 -11.80
N GLY A 234 8.12 -12.19 -11.99
CA GLY A 234 7.18 -11.08 -12.11
C GLY A 234 6.51 -10.67 -10.78
N LEU A 235 6.84 -11.35 -9.67
CA LEU A 235 6.31 -11.02 -8.35
C LEU A 235 6.70 -9.59 -7.96
N HIS A 236 5.71 -8.81 -7.54
CA HIS A 236 5.92 -7.46 -7.02
C HIS A 236 5.08 -7.27 -5.77
N ALA A 237 5.76 -7.10 -4.63
CA ALA A 237 5.15 -6.96 -3.32
C ALA A 237 5.47 -5.60 -2.68
N GLN A 238 4.48 -5.07 -1.95
CA GLN A 238 4.58 -3.85 -1.16
C GLN A 238 4.27 -4.18 0.31
N ILE A 239 5.24 -4.01 1.21
CA ILE A 239 5.10 -4.30 2.64
C ILE A 239 5.13 -2.97 3.42
N PRO A 240 3.97 -2.42 3.80
CA PRO A 240 3.92 -1.17 4.54
C PRO A 240 4.18 -1.42 6.02
N LEU A 241 5.02 -0.57 6.61
CA LEU A 241 5.19 -0.46 8.05
C LEU A 241 4.72 0.94 8.45
N VAL A 242 3.40 1.10 8.54
CA VAL A 242 2.70 2.38 8.70
C VAL A 242 1.54 2.24 9.68
N GLY A 243 1.14 3.34 10.31
CA GLY A 243 -0.10 3.41 11.10
C GLY A 243 -1.35 3.40 10.22
N THR A 244 -2.51 3.26 10.84
CA THR A 244 -3.83 3.15 10.20
C THR A 244 -4.73 4.36 10.45
N GLY A 245 -4.37 5.22 11.40
CA GLY A 245 -5.10 6.45 11.70
C GLY A 245 -6.50 6.18 12.25
N ALA A 246 -6.55 5.33 13.29
CA ALA A 246 -7.70 4.94 14.13
C ALA A 246 -8.57 3.76 13.65
N ASN A 247 -8.66 3.48 12.35
CA ASN A 247 -9.46 2.37 11.83
C ASN A 247 -8.57 1.26 11.27
N LEU A 248 -8.35 0.22 12.06
CA LEU A 248 -7.57 -0.94 11.65
C LEU A 248 -8.30 -1.73 10.57
N THR A 249 -7.60 -1.98 9.47
CA THR A 249 -8.03 -2.81 8.34
C THR A 249 -6.84 -3.63 7.86
N ALA A 250 -7.08 -4.70 7.10
CA ALA A 250 -6.00 -5.48 6.51
C ALA A 250 -5.16 -4.65 5.51
N ASP A 251 -5.72 -3.56 4.95
CA ASP A 251 -5.10 -2.73 3.92
C ASP A 251 -3.71 -2.18 4.29
N SER A 252 -3.41 -2.02 5.58
CA SER A 252 -2.17 -1.41 6.06
C SER A 252 -1.28 -2.35 6.87
N LEU A 253 -1.60 -3.66 6.93
CA LEU A 253 -0.81 -4.61 7.71
C LEU A 253 0.52 -4.96 7.02
N PRO A 254 1.59 -5.26 7.77
CA PRO A 254 2.94 -5.41 7.22
C PRO A 254 3.19 -6.81 6.63
N PHE A 255 2.45 -7.16 5.59
CA PHE A 255 2.66 -8.36 4.77
C PHE A 255 2.86 -8.00 3.29
N PRO A 256 3.30 -8.95 2.43
CA PRO A 256 3.40 -8.74 0.99
C PRO A 256 2.04 -8.37 0.37
N HIS A 257 1.74 -7.09 0.17
CA HIS A 257 0.62 -6.70 -0.68
C HIS A 257 1.00 -6.93 -2.13
N SER A 258 0.39 -7.93 -2.77
CA SER A 258 0.60 -8.24 -4.17
C SER A 258 -0.71 -8.72 -4.79
N PRO A 259 -1.60 -7.79 -5.20
CA PRO A 259 -2.90 -8.15 -5.75
C PRO A 259 -2.81 -9.21 -6.86
N GLY A 260 -3.68 -10.21 -6.76
CA GLY A 260 -3.70 -11.44 -7.54
C GLY A 260 -2.90 -12.60 -6.94
N VAL A 261 -1.90 -12.34 -6.10
CA VAL A 261 -1.06 -13.37 -5.47
C VAL A 261 -1.25 -13.37 -3.96
N PHE A 262 -0.99 -12.26 -3.31
CA PHE A 262 -1.20 -12.04 -1.87
C PHE A 262 -2.23 -10.92 -1.69
N ASP A 263 -3.48 -11.34 -1.59
CA ASP A 263 -4.66 -10.49 -1.46
C ASP A 263 -5.18 -10.44 -0.02
N TRP A 264 -6.08 -9.50 0.23
CA TRP A 264 -6.68 -9.25 1.54
C TRP A 264 -8.06 -8.63 1.37
N PRO A 265 -8.93 -8.75 2.38
CA PRO A 265 -10.26 -8.16 2.32
C PRO A 265 -10.16 -6.65 2.55
N ASN A 266 -10.83 -5.88 1.71
CA ASN A 266 -10.81 -4.42 1.76
C ASN A 266 -11.75 -3.90 2.86
N ASN A 267 -11.37 -2.87 3.60
CA ASN A 267 -12.16 -2.21 4.65
C ASN A 267 -12.43 -3.00 5.94
N ILE A 268 -12.05 -4.27 6.04
CA ILE A 268 -12.24 -5.05 7.26
C ILE A 268 -10.90 -5.44 7.87
N TYR A 269 -10.91 -5.68 9.19
CA TYR A 269 -9.76 -6.21 9.88
C TYR A 269 -9.70 -7.74 9.74
N ALA A 270 -8.56 -8.22 9.26
CA ALA A 270 -8.15 -9.61 9.32
C ALA A 270 -6.62 -9.67 9.47
N PRO A 271 -6.04 -10.50 10.37
CA PRO A 271 -4.60 -10.65 10.54
C PRO A 271 -3.97 -11.47 9.40
N ILE A 272 -4.13 -10.98 8.17
CA ILE A 272 -3.59 -11.60 6.96
C ILE A 272 -2.07 -11.60 7.04
N LEU A 273 -1.50 -12.80 6.97
CA LEU A 273 -0.07 -13.07 6.96
C LEU A 273 0.70 -12.37 8.09
N THR A 274 0.03 -12.11 9.20
CA THR A 274 0.56 -11.36 10.35
C THR A 274 0.06 -12.03 11.62
N PRO A 275 0.94 -12.49 12.55
CA PRO A 275 0.50 -13.16 13.77
C PRO A 275 -0.14 -12.17 14.74
N GLU A 276 -1.34 -12.51 15.21
CA GLU A 276 -2.10 -11.80 16.24
C GLU A 276 -1.97 -12.55 17.56
N LEU A 277 -1.49 -11.87 18.61
CA LEU A 277 -1.33 -12.41 19.95
C LEU A 277 -2.24 -11.69 20.95
N THR A 278 -3.04 -12.44 21.70
CA THR A 278 -3.94 -11.89 22.73
C THR A 278 -3.43 -12.17 24.13
N PHE A 279 -3.29 -11.10 24.93
CA PHE A 279 -2.90 -11.13 26.35
C PHE A 279 -3.94 -10.37 27.17
N GLY A 280 -4.88 -11.09 27.78
CA GLY A 280 -6.07 -10.53 28.41
C GLY A 280 -6.87 -9.70 27.40
N GLU A 281 -7.01 -8.41 27.69
CA GLU A 281 -7.70 -7.45 26.80
C GLU A 281 -6.81 -6.92 25.67
N GLN A 282 -5.50 -7.22 25.69
CA GLN A 282 -4.53 -6.67 24.74
C GLN A 282 -4.32 -7.62 23.56
N VAL A 283 -4.93 -7.27 22.42
CA VAL A 283 -4.67 -7.93 21.14
C VAL A 283 -3.55 -7.19 20.42
N THR A 284 -2.42 -7.85 20.18
CA THR A 284 -1.18 -7.25 19.67
C THR A 284 -0.81 -7.78 18.28
N LEU A 285 -0.17 -6.91 17.50
CA LEU A 285 0.32 -7.21 16.16
C LEU A 285 1.76 -6.70 16.00
N PRO A 286 2.60 -7.39 15.21
CA PRO A 286 3.91 -6.89 14.80
C PRO A 286 3.77 -5.81 13.71
N ALA A 287 2.96 -4.77 13.93
CA ALA A 287 2.57 -3.77 12.93
C ALA A 287 2.76 -2.30 13.37
N PHE A 288 2.43 -1.36 12.50
CA PHE A 288 2.41 0.10 12.73
C PHE A 288 3.75 0.81 12.81
N TYR A 289 4.79 0.19 13.39
CA TYR A 289 6.12 0.78 13.49
C TYR A 289 7.22 -0.26 13.66
N GLY A 290 8.45 0.19 13.44
CA GLY A 290 9.64 -0.55 13.83
C GLY A 290 10.74 0.35 14.36
N ARG A 291 11.83 -0.27 14.77
CA ARG A 291 13.14 0.33 15.02
C ARG A 291 14.21 -0.51 14.35
N GLY A 292 15.30 0.14 13.94
CA GLY A 292 16.39 -0.56 13.28
C GLY A 292 15.90 -1.21 11.98
N CYS A 293 15.09 -0.48 11.21
CA CYS A 293 14.60 -0.97 9.92
C CYS A 293 15.79 -1.10 8.97
N VAL A 294 16.08 -2.33 8.53
CA VAL A 294 17.21 -2.63 7.66
C VAL A 294 16.73 -3.45 6.47
N THR A 295 17.22 -3.09 5.29
CA THR A 295 17.11 -3.90 4.09
C THR A 295 18.50 -4.15 3.54
N GLY A 296 18.69 -5.28 2.85
CA GLY A 296 19.95 -5.58 2.20
C GLY A 296 19.86 -6.78 1.28
N LEU A 297 20.99 -7.07 0.63
CA LEU A 297 21.21 -8.29 -0.13
C LEU A 297 22.01 -9.25 0.75
N GLY A 298 21.43 -10.40 1.07
CA GLY A 298 22.05 -11.49 1.78
C GLY A 298 22.78 -12.45 0.84
N LEU A 299 23.09 -13.65 1.36
CA LEU A 299 23.71 -14.73 0.58
C LEU A 299 22.80 -15.15 -0.58
N ARG A 300 23.39 -15.58 -1.70
CA ARG A 300 22.68 -16.08 -2.90
C ARG A 300 21.65 -15.10 -3.49
N ASN A 301 21.95 -13.80 -3.45
CA ASN A 301 21.08 -12.72 -3.96
C ASN A 301 19.68 -12.68 -3.29
N ALA A 302 19.56 -13.16 -2.06
CA ALA A 302 18.31 -13.06 -1.30
C ALA A 302 18.16 -11.66 -0.69
N PHE A 303 17.06 -10.96 -0.96
CA PHE A 303 16.77 -9.71 -0.26
C PHE A 303 16.18 -10.00 1.12
N PHE A 304 16.43 -9.12 2.09
CA PHE A 304 15.75 -9.20 3.39
C PHE A 304 15.24 -7.82 3.81
N PHE A 305 14.17 -7.82 4.61
CA PHE A 305 13.65 -6.65 5.31
C PHE A 305 13.42 -7.01 6.77
N ARG A 306 14.09 -6.30 7.67
CA ARG A 306 14.07 -6.57 9.10
C ARG A 306 13.71 -5.31 9.89
N TYR A 307 12.91 -5.48 10.93
CA TYR A 307 12.65 -4.46 11.93
C TYR A 307 12.39 -5.08 13.30
N GLU A 308 12.51 -4.26 14.34
CA GLU A 308 12.20 -4.65 15.72
C GLU A 308 11.11 -3.76 16.30
N GLN A 309 10.23 -4.32 17.11
CA GLN A 309 9.31 -3.59 17.96
C GLN A 309 9.75 -3.75 19.41
N PRO A 310 10.38 -2.72 20.00
CA PRO A 310 10.88 -2.77 21.38
C PRO A 310 9.78 -2.88 22.43
N GLU A 311 8.54 -2.55 22.05
CA GLU A 311 7.33 -2.78 22.84
C GLU A 311 6.25 -3.31 21.90
N LEU A 312 5.53 -4.33 22.32
CA LEU A 312 4.33 -4.76 21.59
C LEU A 312 3.31 -3.61 21.53
N ILE A 313 2.54 -3.59 20.46
CA ILE A 313 1.52 -2.58 20.19
C ILE A 313 0.20 -3.29 19.93
N ASN A 314 -0.88 -2.76 20.51
CA ASN A 314 -2.19 -3.36 20.35
C ASN A 314 -2.87 -2.88 19.05
N ILE A 315 -3.99 -3.52 18.70
CA ILE A 315 -4.82 -3.18 17.53
C ILE A 315 -5.42 -1.76 17.56
N LYS A 316 -5.34 -1.06 18.70
CA LYS A 316 -5.72 0.36 18.85
C LYS A 316 -4.53 1.31 18.67
N GLU A 317 -3.37 0.79 18.25
CA GLU A 317 -2.10 1.51 18.13
C GLU A 317 -1.55 2.05 19.46
N GLU A 318 -1.89 1.40 20.57
CA GLU A 318 -1.40 1.75 21.90
C GLU A 318 -0.20 0.87 22.28
N ILE A 319 0.91 1.50 22.64
CA ILE A 319 2.13 0.80 23.07
C ILE A 319 1.90 0.12 24.43
N GLN A 320 2.03 -1.21 24.44
CA GLN A 320 1.92 -2.06 25.63
C GLN A 320 3.27 -2.14 26.36
N LYS A 321 3.58 -1.08 27.11
CA LYS A 321 4.84 -0.96 27.85
C LYS A 321 5.03 -2.13 28.80
N GLY A 322 6.17 -2.79 28.70
CA GLY A 322 6.50 -3.87 29.65
C GLY A 322 5.90 -5.23 29.30
N LEU A 323 5.17 -5.36 28.19
CA LEU A 323 4.58 -6.64 27.79
C LEU A 323 5.64 -7.54 27.13
N GLY A 324 6.25 -7.06 26.05
CA GLY A 324 7.19 -7.84 25.26
C GLY A 324 7.79 -7.09 24.08
N THR A 325 8.54 -7.82 23.27
CA THR A 325 9.14 -7.31 22.03
C THR A 325 8.94 -8.33 20.91
N VAL A 326 9.00 -7.88 19.65
CA VAL A 326 9.04 -8.78 18.50
C VAL A 326 10.08 -8.31 17.49
N LYS A 327 10.87 -9.25 16.98
CA LYS A 327 11.72 -9.02 15.80
C LYS A 327 11.08 -9.68 14.61
N VAL A 328 11.01 -8.95 13.50
CA VAL A 328 10.41 -9.43 12.26
C VAL A 328 11.47 -9.42 11.18
N GLN A 329 11.61 -10.53 10.45
CA GLN A 329 12.51 -10.63 9.32
C GLN A 329 11.82 -11.32 8.15
N TRP A 330 11.56 -10.54 7.09
CA TRP A 330 11.18 -11.04 5.78
C TRP A 330 12.43 -11.37 4.96
N ASN A 331 12.42 -12.48 4.24
CA ASN A 331 13.45 -12.85 3.26
C ASN A 331 12.80 -13.19 1.92
N PHE A 332 13.47 -12.83 0.83
CA PHE A 332 13.01 -13.01 -0.56
C PHE A 332 14.14 -13.62 -1.38
N ALA A 333 13.99 -14.87 -1.80
CA ALA A 333 15.01 -15.61 -2.54
C ALA A 333 14.37 -16.30 -3.74
N GLY A 334 14.49 -15.69 -4.93
CA GLY A 334 13.80 -16.19 -6.12
C GLY A 334 12.28 -16.21 -5.91
N PRO A 335 11.60 -17.36 -6.11
CA PRO A 335 10.16 -17.49 -5.86
C PRO A 335 9.82 -17.64 -4.37
N GLN A 336 10.81 -17.93 -3.51
CA GLN A 336 10.57 -18.21 -2.09
C GLN A 336 10.52 -16.91 -1.27
N ILE A 337 9.53 -16.84 -0.39
CA ILE A 337 9.37 -15.78 0.60
C ILE A 337 9.29 -16.43 1.97
N SER A 338 10.04 -15.93 2.94
CA SER A 338 9.91 -16.39 4.32
C SER A 338 9.77 -15.22 5.27
N VAL A 339 9.11 -15.48 6.40
CA VAL A 339 9.04 -14.54 7.51
C VAL A 339 9.28 -15.24 8.83
N GLU A 340 10.15 -14.66 9.65
CA GLU A 340 10.31 -15.03 11.06
C GLU A 340 9.79 -13.91 11.95
N TYR A 341 8.94 -14.29 12.90
CA TYR A 341 8.53 -13.47 14.04
C TYR A 341 9.13 -14.07 15.30
N ALA A 342 10.02 -13.34 15.96
CA ALA A 342 10.68 -13.76 17.18
C ALA A 342 10.22 -12.89 18.35
N TYR A 343 9.30 -13.44 19.16
CA TYR A 343 8.71 -12.76 20.31
C TYR A 343 9.47 -13.05 21.59
N THR A 344 9.55 -12.04 22.46
CA THR A 344 9.99 -12.19 23.86
C THR A 344 9.03 -11.44 24.77
N VAL A 345 8.88 -11.91 26.01
CA VAL A 345 8.08 -11.25 27.03
C VAL A 345 8.99 -10.73 28.15
N LYS A 346 8.63 -9.61 28.76
CA LYS A 346 9.47 -8.99 29.82
C LYS A 346 9.17 -9.54 31.21
N GLN A 347 7.97 -10.10 31.39
CA GLN A 347 7.55 -10.82 32.60
C GLN A 347 6.77 -12.07 32.19
N GLN A 348 6.57 -13.00 33.12
CA GLN A 348 5.74 -14.17 32.85
C GLN A 348 4.31 -13.69 32.57
N VAL A 349 3.75 -14.12 31.44
CA VAL A 349 2.42 -13.72 30.99
C VAL A 349 1.74 -14.91 30.33
N THR A 350 0.42 -14.95 30.42
CA THR A 350 -0.39 -15.92 29.70
C THR A 350 -0.79 -15.32 28.36
N LEU A 351 -0.43 -16.01 27.28
CA LEU A 351 -1.02 -15.79 25.97
C LEU A 351 -2.34 -16.56 25.90
N ASP A 352 -3.45 -15.86 25.74
CA ASP A 352 -4.78 -16.47 25.71
C ASP A 352 -5.15 -17.00 24.33
N LYS A 353 -4.66 -16.33 23.28
CA LYS A 353 -4.99 -16.67 21.89
C LYS A 353 -3.85 -16.30 20.93
N PHE A 354 -3.59 -17.16 19.95
CA PHE A 354 -2.79 -16.88 18.77
C PHE A 354 -3.64 -17.09 17.52
N ARG A 355 -3.61 -16.14 16.58
CA ARG A 355 -4.33 -16.24 15.31
C ARG A 355 -3.45 -15.77 14.16
N TYR A 356 -3.48 -16.51 13.05
CA TYR A 356 -2.82 -16.17 11.80
C TYR A 356 -3.71 -16.57 10.63
N GLN A 357 -3.87 -15.71 9.62
CA GLN A 357 -4.78 -15.97 8.51
C GLN A 357 -4.10 -15.86 7.14
N ILE A 358 -4.56 -16.70 6.21
CA ILE A 358 -4.17 -16.68 4.80
C ILE A 358 -5.45 -16.52 3.99
N ALA A 359 -5.47 -15.53 3.09
CA ALA A 359 -6.56 -15.34 2.14
C ALA A 359 -6.17 -15.93 0.77
N ILE A 360 -7.03 -16.77 0.21
CA ILE A 360 -6.90 -17.32 -1.13
C ILE A 360 -7.90 -16.58 -2.01
N ALA A 361 -7.39 -15.73 -2.89
CA ALA A 361 -8.19 -14.88 -3.76
C ALA A 361 -7.88 -15.13 -5.22
N ALA A 362 -8.76 -14.61 -6.08
CA ALA A 362 -8.53 -14.54 -7.50
C ALA A 362 -8.76 -13.10 -8.00
N PRO A 363 -8.01 -12.64 -9.02
CA PRO A 363 -8.37 -11.43 -9.74
C PRO A 363 -9.78 -11.51 -10.32
N HIS A 364 -10.36 -10.34 -10.61
CA HIS A 364 -11.67 -10.25 -11.22
C HIS A 364 -11.76 -11.12 -12.49
N SER A 365 -12.86 -11.86 -12.64
CA SER A 365 -13.11 -12.78 -13.76
C SER A 365 -13.08 -12.10 -15.14
N ARG A 366 -13.73 -10.93 -15.27
CA ARG A 366 -13.85 -10.13 -16.50
C ARG A 366 -12.93 -8.91 -16.56
N TYR A 367 -12.88 -8.09 -15.51
CA TYR A 367 -12.21 -6.78 -15.56
C TYR A 367 -10.76 -6.87 -15.07
N ARG A 368 -9.87 -7.37 -15.93
CA ARG A 368 -8.45 -7.55 -15.63
C ARG A 368 -7.58 -7.26 -16.86
N VAL A 369 -6.28 -7.13 -16.62
CA VAL A 369 -5.26 -6.85 -17.66
C VAL A 369 -4.57 -8.14 -18.07
N ALA A 370 -4.28 -8.29 -19.36
CA ALA A 370 -3.44 -9.37 -19.86
C ALA A 370 -2.05 -9.36 -19.19
N GLY A 371 -1.59 -10.50 -18.70
CA GLY A 371 -0.31 -10.61 -17.98
C GLY A 371 -0.37 -10.17 -16.51
N MET A 372 -1.56 -9.86 -15.98
CA MET A 372 -1.74 -9.69 -14.53
C MET A 372 -1.38 -11.00 -13.81
N PRO A 373 -0.51 -10.97 -12.78
CA PRO A 373 -0.20 -12.15 -12.01
C PRO A 373 -1.42 -12.58 -11.20
N ALA A 374 -1.60 -13.89 -11.11
CA ALA A 374 -2.59 -14.56 -10.29
C ALA A 374 -1.97 -15.74 -9.56
N LEU A 375 -2.65 -16.20 -8.53
CA LEU A 375 -2.33 -17.43 -7.84
C LEU A 375 -2.79 -18.63 -8.67
N GLY A 376 -1.86 -19.53 -8.99
CA GLY A 376 -2.12 -20.77 -9.73
C GLY A 376 -2.75 -21.85 -8.87
N GLU A 377 -2.92 -23.04 -9.45
CA GLU A 377 -3.61 -24.18 -8.83
C GLU A 377 -2.92 -24.67 -7.56
N HIS A 378 -1.60 -24.49 -7.43
CA HIS A 378 -0.86 -24.90 -6.24
C HIS A 378 -0.92 -23.88 -5.09
N GLY A 379 -1.59 -22.73 -5.29
CA GLY A 379 -1.81 -21.75 -4.24
C GLY A 379 -0.53 -21.09 -3.75
N HIS A 380 -0.51 -20.67 -2.48
CA HIS A 380 0.66 -20.05 -1.85
C HIS A 380 1.79 -21.03 -1.49
N ARG A 381 1.50 -22.35 -1.50
CA ARG A 381 2.36 -23.40 -0.95
C ARG A 381 2.92 -23.04 0.44
N CYS A 382 2.04 -22.53 1.30
CA CYS A 382 2.39 -22.10 2.64
C CYS A 382 2.85 -23.27 3.50
N THR A 383 4.02 -23.13 4.15
CA THR A 383 4.56 -24.11 5.08
C THR A 383 4.95 -23.43 6.39
N VAL A 384 4.45 -23.94 7.52
CA VAL A 384 4.89 -23.52 8.85
C VAL A 384 6.17 -24.28 9.20
N GLN A 385 7.30 -23.58 9.19
CA GLN A 385 8.60 -24.18 9.49
C GLN A 385 8.83 -24.29 11.00
N LYS A 386 8.31 -23.34 11.77
CA LYS A 386 8.39 -23.34 13.23
C LYS A 386 7.19 -22.61 13.81
N ASP A 387 6.58 -23.21 14.82
CA ASP A 387 5.47 -22.63 15.56
C ASP A 387 5.60 -22.98 17.04
N ASP A 388 6.21 -22.07 17.81
CA ASP A 388 6.29 -22.20 19.26
C ASP A 388 4.97 -21.87 19.96
N PHE A 389 3.96 -21.36 19.24
CA PHE A 389 2.61 -21.11 19.74
C PHE A 389 1.71 -22.34 19.65
N GLN A 390 2.08 -23.34 18.85
CA GLN A 390 1.34 -24.60 18.69
C GLN A 390 -0.10 -24.35 18.20
N GLY A 391 -0.24 -23.50 17.19
CA GLY A 391 -1.51 -23.30 16.51
C GLY A 391 -1.93 -24.54 15.72
N VAL A 392 -3.24 -24.68 15.50
CA VAL A 392 -3.85 -25.75 14.72
C VAL A 392 -4.59 -25.13 13.55
N TRP A 393 -4.36 -25.66 12.35
CA TRP A 393 -5.10 -25.23 11.16
C TRP A 393 -6.56 -25.59 11.34
N GLN A 394 -7.41 -24.59 11.23
CA GLN A 394 -8.86 -24.74 11.27
C GLN A 394 -9.37 -25.20 9.90
N GLU A 395 -10.63 -25.62 9.86
CA GLU A 395 -11.33 -25.86 8.61
C GLU A 395 -11.29 -24.61 7.73
N THR A 396 -11.05 -24.81 6.43
CA THR A 396 -10.98 -23.71 5.47
C THR A 396 -12.36 -23.08 5.32
N GLU A 397 -12.44 -21.78 5.59
CA GLU A 397 -13.68 -21.02 5.47
C GLU A 397 -13.92 -20.66 4.00
N VAL A 398 -15.11 -20.95 3.47
CA VAL A 398 -15.55 -20.53 2.13
C VAL A 398 -16.26 -19.20 2.24
N VAL A 399 -15.66 -18.14 1.70
CA VAL A 399 -16.13 -16.75 1.85
C VAL A 399 -16.49 -16.08 0.52
N ALA A 400 -16.50 -16.83 -0.58
CA ALA A 400 -16.67 -16.31 -1.94
C ALA A 400 -17.95 -15.50 -2.18
N ASP A 401 -19.01 -15.79 -1.41
CA ASP A 401 -20.31 -15.12 -1.52
C ASP A 401 -20.51 -14.03 -0.45
N ASP A 402 -19.59 -13.90 0.52
CA ASP A 402 -19.64 -12.85 1.52
C ASP A 402 -19.05 -11.53 0.95
N PRO A 403 -19.86 -10.46 0.83
CA PRO A 403 -19.39 -9.18 0.29
C PRO A 403 -18.26 -8.52 1.11
N HIS A 404 -18.05 -8.91 2.37
CA HIS A 404 -16.95 -8.40 3.21
C HIS A 404 -15.57 -8.92 2.77
N TYR A 405 -15.53 -10.03 2.04
CA TYR A 405 -14.29 -10.68 1.59
C TYR A 405 -13.91 -10.33 0.15
N ARG A 406 -14.39 -9.17 -0.34
CA ARG A 406 -13.98 -8.61 -1.63
C ARG A 406 -12.72 -7.76 -1.48
N THR A 407 -11.88 -7.77 -2.52
CA THR A 407 -10.67 -6.94 -2.61
C THR A 407 -10.93 -5.75 -3.54
N ASN A 408 -9.93 -4.89 -3.76
CA ASN A 408 -10.04 -3.83 -4.79
C ASN A 408 -9.97 -4.37 -6.23
N PHE A 409 -9.63 -5.65 -6.41
CA PHE A 409 -9.19 -6.21 -7.70
C PHE A 409 -9.88 -7.52 -8.07
N GLY A 410 -10.67 -8.09 -7.16
CA GLY A 410 -11.32 -9.39 -7.29
C GLY A 410 -11.88 -9.82 -5.93
N LYS A 411 -12.10 -11.12 -5.72
CA LYS A 411 -12.67 -11.66 -4.48
C LYS A 411 -11.79 -12.71 -3.82
N ILE A 412 -11.94 -12.82 -2.50
CA ILE A 412 -11.40 -13.93 -1.73
C ILE A 412 -12.39 -15.07 -1.78
N HIS A 413 -11.89 -16.27 -2.09
CA HIS A 413 -12.68 -17.49 -2.12
C HIS A 413 -12.61 -18.22 -0.79
N TYR A 414 -11.41 -18.25 -0.20
CA TYR A 414 -11.15 -19.01 1.00
C TYR A 414 -10.31 -18.24 2.00
N VAL A 415 -10.58 -18.47 3.29
CA VAL A 415 -9.70 -18.05 4.38
C VAL A 415 -9.27 -19.27 5.16
N GLN A 416 -7.95 -19.42 5.33
CA GLN A 416 -7.38 -20.45 6.16
C GLN A 416 -6.83 -19.82 7.44
N THR A 417 -7.29 -20.32 8.59
CA THR A 417 -6.93 -19.78 9.91
C THR A 417 -6.07 -20.80 10.67
N LEU A 418 -4.88 -20.38 11.10
CA LEU A 418 -4.08 -21.10 12.10
C LEU A 418 -4.39 -20.48 13.47
N LEU A 419 -4.90 -21.31 14.39
CA LEU A 419 -5.48 -20.84 15.64
C LEU A 419 -4.94 -21.63 16.84
N ARG A 420 -4.59 -20.91 17.91
CA ARG A 420 -4.57 -21.43 19.27
C ARG A 420 -5.59 -20.64 20.07
N ASP A 421 -6.54 -21.33 20.66
CA ASP A 421 -7.66 -20.79 21.43
C ASP A 421 -7.60 -21.14 22.93
N HIS A 422 -6.46 -21.65 23.39
CA HIS A 422 -6.22 -22.05 24.77
C HIS A 422 -4.92 -21.45 25.32
N PRO A 423 -4.78 -21.29 26.65
CA PRO A 423 -3.66 -20.57 27.26
C PRO A 423 -2.26 -21.15 26.95
N LEU A 424 -1.26 -20.29 26.77
CA LEU A 424 0.17 -20.60 26.74
C LEU A 424 0.93 -19.71 27.73
N ILE A 425 1.68 -20.30 28.66
CA ILE A 425 2.52 -19.52 29.59
C ILE A 425 3.81 -19.12 28.87
N MET A 426 3.95 -17.83 28.60
CA MET A 426 5.17 -17.24 28.07
C MET A 426 6.07 -16.76 29.22
N ARG A 427 7.38 -17.04 29.14
CA ARG A 427 8.36 -16.77 30.21
C ARG A 427 9.47 -15.82 29.73
N PRO A 428 9.95 -14.91 30.58
CA PRO A 428 11.11 -14.07 30.28
C PRO A 428 12.36 -14.91 29.99
N GLY A 429 13.20 -14.40 29.10
CA GLY A 429 14.43 -15.08 28.67
C GLY A 429 14.21 -16.18 27.62
N GLN A 430 12.96 -16.54 27.30
CA GLN A 430 12.62 -17.42 26.19
C GLN A 430 12.25 -16.61 24.94
N VAL A 431 12.61 -17.13 23.77
CA VAL A 431 12.22 -16.58 22.47
C VAL A 431 11.20 -17.53 21.84
N TYR A 432 10.00 -17.03 21.59
CA TYR A 432 8.91 -17.75 20.94
C TYR A 432 8.89 -17.36 19.47
N ARG A 433 9.11 -18.33 18.58
CA ARG A 433 9.19 -18.09 17.15
C ARG A 433 7.99 -18.64 16.40
N PHE A 434 7.56 -17.87 15.42
CA PHE A 434 6.70 -18.32 14.35
C PHE A 434 7.41 -18.04 13.02
N VAL A 435 7.63 -19.09 12.23
CA VAL A 435 8.35 -19.03 10.95
C VAL A 435 7.50 -19.67 9.87
N VAL A 436 7.20 -18.90 8.83
CA VAL A 436 6.37 -19.32 7.71
C VAL A 436 7.10 -19.09 6.40
N ASN A 437 6.99 -20.07 5.50
CA ASN A 437 7.54 -20.02 4.16
C ASN A 437 6.41 -20.06 3.12
N PHE A 438 6.60 -19.33 2.04
CA PHE A 438 5.73 -19.30 0.87
C PHE A 438 6.56 -19.55 -0.37
N GLU A 439 5.99 -20.31 -1.29
CA GLU A 439 6.49 -20.45 -2.65
C GLU A 439 5.28 -20.28 -3.56
N PRO A 440 4.74 -19.04 -3.70
CA PRO A 440 3.50 -18.85 -4.42
C PRO A 440 3.62 -19.37 -5.86
N ASP A 441 2.62 -20.10 -6.30
CA ASP A 441 2.45 -20.47 -7.69
C ASP A 441 1.96 -19.23 -8.46
N VAL A 442 2.87 -18.51 -9.10
CA VAL A 442 2.56 -17.27 -9.80
C VAL A 442 2.36 -17.57 -11.28
N VAL A 443 1.13 -17.42 -11.74
CA VAL A 443 0.76 -17.54 -13.15
C VAL A 443 0.40 -16.16 -13.72
N GLN A 444 0.50 -15.99 -15.04
CA GLN A 444 0.03 -14.80 -15.72
C GLN A 444 -1.30 -15.10 -16.40
N LEU A 445 -2.31 -14.28 -16.15
CA LEU A 445 -3.62 -14.46 -16.76
C LEU A 445 -3.63 -13.96 -18.20
N ASP A 446 -4.29 -14.72 -19.07
CA ASP A 446 -4.70 -14.22 -20.38
C ASP A 446 -5.76 -13.12 -20.21
N GLY A 447 -5.67 -12.12 -21.09
CA GLY A 447 -6.46 -10.89 -21.06
C GLY A 447 -7.90 -11.03 -21.48
#